data_AF-A0A533B614-F1
#
_entry.id   AF-A0A533B614-F1
#
_cell.length_a   1.000
_cell.length_b   1.000
_cell.length_c   1.000
_cell.angle_alpha   90.00
_cell.angle_beta   90.00
_cell.angle_gamma   90.00
#
_symmetry.space_group_name_H-M   'P 1'
#
loop_
_entity.id
_entity.type
_entity.pdbx_description
1 polymer ?
#
loop_
_entity_poly.entity_id
_entity_poly.type
_entity_poly.pdbx_seq_one_letter_code
_entity_poly.pdbx_strand_id
1 'polypeptide(L)'
;MTTSQPGFPPADHGIGKERTGRGWRRKGIEHVVLYPVFLSPLLSVIRCPLLTLSLVPALFLLAWGCVSPIERLWPPRPNSPSHPIYVSLDTWHAMIAFPVQQVVNSDQPTANSLIPSTTLPLGGGGKAGGEFEEWGYAERAWYIEGRTGLTGVMRALSWPTEGVVEVGRYNKVWAERTPQPPSELFRFHLSEEGYQRVRHHLRTTIAKAEPITTMDGSTFYPAARSYHLFHTCHQYAAHALREAGLPISPFWAFSRSSLAMQLQRAVRLTQDNPAEPAASVQ
;
A
#
# COMPACT_ATOMS: atom_id res chain seq x y z
N MET A 1 7.57 11.76 45.34
CA MET A 1 8.76 11.20 46.00
C MET A 1 8.50 9.70 46.07
N THR A 2 9.18 8.80 45.37
CA THR A 2 10.63 8.69 45.12
C THR A 2 10.85 7.89 43.84
N THR A 3 11.80 8.35 43.04
CA THR A 3 12.34 7.76 41.81
C THR A 3 13.32 6.62 42.13
N SER A 4 13.25 5.50 41.40
CA SER A 4 14.34 4.51 41.35
C SER A 4 14.64 4.13 39.89
N GLN A 5 15.78 4.65 39.42
CA GLN A 5 16.46 4.23 38.19
C GLN A 5 17.32 2.98 38.50
N PRO A 6 17.41 1.99 37.61
CA PRO A 6 18.50 1.02 37.66
C PRO A 6 19.67 1.48 36.78
N GLY A 7 20.86 1.52 37.37
CA GLY A 7 22.10 1.98 36.76
C GLY A 7 22.73 1.00 35.78
N PHE A 8 23.47 1.56 34.82
CA PHE A 8 24.39 0.88 33.93
C PHE A 8 25.80 0.82 34.55
N PRO A 9 26.53 -0.32 34.46
CA PRO A 9 27.97 -0.34 34.69
C PRO A 9 28.77 0.06 33.41
N PRO A 10 30.00 0.57 33.56
CA PRO A 10 30.79 1.19 32.49
C PRO A 10 31.48 0.17 31.57
N ALA A 11 31.70 0.60 30.32
CA ALA A 11 32.48 -0.11 29.31
C ALA A 11 33.99 -0.04 29.61
N ASP A 12 34.63 -1.19 29.61
CA ASP A 12 36.06 -1.38 29.85
C ASP A 12 36.90 -1.04 28.61
N HIS A 13 38.08 -0.45 28.85
CA HIS A 13 39.09 -0.07 27.87
C HIS A 13 40.11 -1.20 27.71
N GLY A 14 40.10 -1.89 26.57
CA GLY A 14 41.12 -2.85 26.18
C GLY A 14 41.96 -2.35 25.01
N ILE A 15 43.07 -1.67 25.31
CA ILE A 15 44.15 -1.34 24.37
C ILE A 15 44.97 -2.61 24.11
N GLY A 16 45.17 -2.98 22.84
CA GLY A 16 46.09 -4.03 22.43
C GLY A 16 46.79 -3.68 21.12
N LYS A 17 47.95 -3.01 21.23
CA LYS A 17 48.97 -2.90 20.17
C LYS A 17 49.67 -4.25 20.02
N GLU A 18 49.95 -4.68 18.78
CA GLU A 18 51.28 -5.23 18.48
C GLU A 18 51.66 -5.14 17.00
N ARG A 19 52.92 -4.75 16.79
CA ARG A 19 53.65 -4.61 15.53
C ARG A 19 54.20 -5.97 15.10
N THR A 20 54.42 -6.12 13.80
CA THR A 20 55.67 -6.58 13.11
C THR A 20 55.24 -7.02 11.69
N GLY A 21 55.80 -6.55 10.59
CA GLY A 21 57.21 -6.34 10.28
C GLY A 21 57.70 -7.54 9.47
N ARG A 22 57.82 -7.38 8.13
CA ARG A 22 58.86 -7.98 7.27
C ARG A 22 58.55 -7.73 5.79
N GLY A 23 59.35 -6.86 5.17
CA GLY A 23 59.52 -6.87 3.72
C GLY A 23 60.46 -7.97 3.27
N TRP A 24 60.45 -8.31 1.98
CA TRP A 24 61.64 -8.78 1.27
C TRP A 24 61.49 -8.64 -0.26
N ARG A 25 62.47 -7.91 -0.81
CA ARG A 25 63.19 -8.06 -2.09
C ARG A 25 62.46 -8.17 -3.44
N ARG A 26 62.76 -7.14 -4.25
CA ARG A 26 62.93 -7.19 -5.71
C ARG A 26 64.03 -8.18 -6.13
N LYS A 27 63.73 -8.98 -7.15
CA LYS A 27 64.57 -9.46 -8.28
C LYS A 27 63.54 -9.79 -9.37
N GLY A 28 63.69 -9.57 -10.67
CA GLY A 28 64.84 -9.41 -11.54
C GLY A 28 64.28 -9.85 -12.91
N ILE A 29 64.50 -9.03 -13.93
CA ILE A 29 63.99 -9.17 -15.30
C ILE A 29 64.68 -10.35 -15.98
N GLU A 30 63.94 -11.20 -16.70
CA GLU A 30 64.42 -11.83 -17.94
C GLU A 30 63.27 -11.94 -18.97
N HIS A 31 63.59 -11.52 -20.19
CA HIS A 31 62.74 -11.50 -21.36
C HIS A 31 62.70 -12.88 -22.01
N VAL A 32 61.50 -13.40 -22.32
CA VAL A 32 61.32 -14.41 -23.36
C VAL A 32 60.24 -13.91 -24.31
N VAL A 33 60.68 -13.57 -25.53
CA VAL A 33 59.83 -13.25 -26.67
C VAL A 33 59.60 -14.56 -27.44
N LEU A 34 58.34 -15.00 -27.53
CA LEU A 34 57.87 -15.95 -28.56
C LEU A 34 56.48 -15.52 -29.06
N TYR A 35 56.30 -15.70 -30.36
CA TYR A 35 55.39 -15.03 -31.31
C TYR A 35 53.87 -15.31 -31.14
N PRO A 36 53.00 -14.50 -31.78
CA PRO A 36 51.57 -14.51 -31.55
C PRO A 36 50.86 -15.60 -32.37
N VAL A 37 50.06 -16.44 -31.71
CA VAL A 37 49.07 -17.26 -32.39
C VAL A 37 47.82 -16.41 -32.55
N PHE A 38 47.57 -16.03 -33.80
CA PHE A 38 46.30 -15.48 -34.28
C PHE A 38 45.13 -16.36 -33.81
N LEU A 39 44.26 -15.79 -32.98
CA LEU A 39 42.86 -16.23 -32.90
C LEU A 39 41.98 -15.04 -33.29
N SER A 40 41.36 -15.21 -34.44
CA SER A 40 40.49 -14.25 -35.13
C SER A 40 39.33 -13.73 -34.26
N PRO A 41 38.78 -12.54 -34.59
CA PRO A 41 37.72 -11.91 -33.83
C PRO A 41 36.38 -12.57 -34.16
N LEU A 42 35.69 -13.08 -33.15
CA LEU A 42 34.32 -13.59 -33.29
C LEU A 42 33.45 -13.04 -32.17
N LEU A 43 33.40 -11.71 -32.10
CA LEU A 43 32.31 -10.98 -31.46
C LEU A 43 31.78 -9.96 -32.46
N SER A 44 31.28 -10.47 -33.58
CA SER A 44 30.23 -9.78 -34.31
C SER A 44 28.96 -9.92 -33.46
N VAL A 45 28.86 -9.10 -32.41
CA VAL A 45 27.58 -8.88 -31.75
C VAL A 45 26.71 -8.26 -32.82
N ILE A 46 25.80 -9.07 -33.34
CA ILE A 46 24.71 -8.67 -34.22
C ILE A 46 23.96 -7.56 -33.48
N ARG A 47 24.37 -6.30 -33.70
CA ARG A 47 23.55 -5.12 -33.45
C ARG A 47 22.47 -5.17 -34.50
N CYS A 48 21.42 -5.94 -34.25
CA CYS A 48 20.19 -5.91 -35.01
C CYS A 48 19.27 -4.89 -34.33
N PRO A 49 19.32 -3.59 -34.70
CA PRO A 49 18.49 -2.56 -34.08
C PRO A 49 16.99 -2.87 -34.22
N LEU A 50 16.62 -3.70 -35.20
CA LEU A 50 15.25 -4.18 -35.45
C LEU A 50 14.71 -5.10 -34.33
N LEU A 51 15.57 -5.89 -33.67
CA LEU A 51 15.14 -6.77 -32.57
C LEU A 51 14.91 -5.98 -31.27
N THR A 52 15.74 -4.96 -31.01
CA THR A 52 15.53 -4.03 -29.88
C THR A 52 14.31 -3.12 -30.07
N LEU A 53 13.97 -2.75 -31.31
CA LEU A 53 12.82 -1.87 -31.59
C LEU A 53 11.46 -2.57 -31.41
N SER A 54 11.41 -3.90 -31.50
CA SER A 54 10.17 -4.70 -31.36
C SER A 54 9.90 -5.14 -29.91
N LEU A 55 10.95 -5.35 -29.11
CA LEU A 55 10.81 -5.75 -27.70
C LEU A 55 10.25 -4.64 -26.80
N VAL A 56 10.63 -3.38 -27.04
CA VAL A 56 10.16 -2.24 -26.24
C VAL A 56 8.63 -2.07 -26.31
N PRO A 57 7.98 -1.96 -27.50
CA PRO A 57 6.53 -1.82 -27.58
C PRO A 57 5.78 -3.05 -27.04
N ALA A 58 6.30 -4.27 -27.21
CA ALA A 58 5.71 -5.46 -26.61
C ALA A 58 5.77 -5.43 -25.07
N LEU A 59 6.89 -4.96 -24.49
CA LEU A 59 7.03 -4.76 -23.05
C LEU A 59 6.06 -3.68 -22.53
N PHE A 60 5.88 -2.59 -23.27
CA PHE A 60 4.92 -1.54 -22.95
C PHE A 60 3.46 -2.03 -23.01
N LEU A 61 3.09 -2.82 -24.01
CA LEU A 61 1.75 -3.41 -24.13
C LEU A 61 1.46 -4.43 -23.01
N LEU A 62 2.45 -5.26 -22.65
CA LEU A 62 2.35 -6.18 -21.51
C LEU A 62 2.22 -5.43 -20.18
N ALA A 63 2.94 -4.32 -20.00
CA ALA A 63 2.83 -3.49 -18.81
C ALA A 63 1.46 -2.78 -18.68
N TRP A 64 0.82 -2.41 -19.79
CA TRP A 64 -0.47 -1.71 -19.78
C TRP A 64 -1.65 -2.64 -19.43
N GLY A 65 -1.61 -3.90 -19.86
CA GLY A 65 -2.66 -4.88 -19.51
C GLY A 65 -2.81 -5.14 -18.01
N CYS A 66 -1.74 -4.95 -17.23
CA CYS A 66 -1.77 -5.13 -15.77
C CYS A 66 -2.37 -3.95 -14.99
N VAL A 67 -2.68 -2.82 -15.63
CA VAL A 67 -3.13 -1.58 -14.97
C VAL A 67 -4.61 -1.28 -15.22
N SER A 68 -5.22 -1.84 -16.26
CA SER A 68 -6.66 -1.63 -16.54
C SER A 68 -7.56 -2.16 -15.42
N PRO A 69 -8.74 -1.55 -15.16
CA PRO A 69 -9.72 -2.08 -14.22
C PRO A 69 -10.13 -3.50 -14.60
N ILE A 70 -10.56 -4.30 -13.63
CA ILE A 70 -11.21 -5.58 -13.95
C ILE A 70 -12.61 -5.25 -14.46
N GLU A 71 -12.86 -5.52 -15.74
CA GLU A 71 -14.13 -5.21 -16.40
C GLU A 71 -15.32 -5.73 -15.58
N ARG A 72 -16.37 -4.90 -15.47
CA ARG A 72 -17.65 -5.13 -14.76
C ARG A 72 -17.63 -5.03 -13.23
N LEU A 73 -16.47 -4.97 -12.57
CA LEU A 73 -16.42 -4.78 -11.12
C LEU A 73 -16.49 -3.30 -10.73
N TRP A 74 -15.81 -2.45 -11.51
CA TRP A 74 -15.75 -1.02 -11.26
C TRP A 74 -15.49 -0.26 -12.58
N PRO A 75 -16.17 0.89 -12.81
CA PRO A 75 -17.27 1.42 -12.00
C PRO A 75 -18.53 0.53 -12.08
N PRO A 76 -19.43 0.58 -11.08
CA PRO A 76 -20.70 -0.14 -11.13
C PRO A 76 -21.53 0.31 -12.32
N ARG A 77 -22.39 -0.58 -12.85
CA ARG A 77 -23.33 -0.20 -13.91
C ARG A 77 -24.32 0.83 -13.39
N PRO A 78 -24.78 1.77 -14.24
CA PRO A 78 -25.91 2.63 -13.92
C PRO A 78 -27.08 1.82 -13.32
N ASN A 79 -27.67 2.33 -12.25
CA ASN A 79 -28.83 1.72 -11.55
C ASN A 79 -28.60 0.31 -10.95
N SER A 80 -27.35 -0.17 -10.87
CA SER A 80 -27.04 -1.38 -10.11
C SER A 80 -26.77 -1.07 -8.63
N PRO A 81 -27.11 -1.98 -7.69
CA PRO A 81 -26.72 -1.83 -6.30
C PRO A 81 -25.21 -1.61 -6.18
N SER A 82 -24.81 -0.61 -5.39
CA SER A 82 -23.40 -0.31 -5.18
C SER A 82 -23.10 -0.02 -3.71
N HIS A 83 -21.89 -0.38 -3.29
CA HIS A 83 -21.45 -0.25 -1.91
C HIS A 83 -20.38 0.84 -1.81
N PRO A 84 -20.60 1.89 -1.00
CA PRO A 84 -19.58 2.89 -0.77
C PRO A 84 -18.43 2.31 0.06
N ILE A 85 -17.21 2.58 -0.36
CA ILE A 85 -16.00 2.38 0.43
C ILE A 85 -15.24 3.69 0.53
N TYR A 86 -14.44 3.81 1.58
CA TYR A 86 -13.61 4.99 1.81
C TYR A 86 -12.15 4.56 1.96
N VAL A 87 -11.25 5.32 1.36
CA VAL A 87 -9.81 5.11 1.49
C VAL A 87 -9.23 6.35 2.13
N SER A 88 -8.75 6.19 3.37
CA SER A 88 -8.04 7.24 4.09
C SER A 88 -6.55 7.11 3.81
N LEU A 89 -5.90 8.19 3.43
CA LEU A 89 -4.47 8.21 3.12
C LEU A 89 -3.79 9.40 3.80
N ASP A 90 -2.88 9.15 4.73
CA ASP A 90 -2.03 10.17 5.36
C ASP A 90 -0.55 10.00 4.93
N THR A 91 0.36 10.69 5.61
CA THR A 91 1.80 10.69 5.27
C THR A 91 2.45 9.31 5.40
N TRP A 92 1.93 8.46 6.27
CA TRP A 92 2.55 7.22 6.71
C TRP A 92 1.64 6.00 6.51
N HIS A 93 0.34 6.22 6.33
CA HIS A 93 -0.64 5.18 6.48
C HIS A 93 -1.79 5.27 5.48
N ALA A 94 -2.31 4.09 5.12
CA ALA A 94 -3.44 3.91 4.23
C ALA A 94 -4.43 2.93 4.88
N MET A 95 -5.70 3.33 4.97
CA MET A 95 -6.77 2.51 5.55
C MET A 95 -7.95 2.41 4.59
N ILE A 96 -8.65 1.28 4.64
CA ILE A 96 -9.91 1.07 3.90
C ILE A 96 -11.04 0.97 4.90
N ALA A 97 -12.06 1.81 4.75
CA ALA A 97 -13.25 1.85 5.59
C ALA A 97 -14.48 1.37 4.83
N PHE A 98 -15.29 0.59 5.53
CA PHE A 98 -16.61 0.13 5.10
C PHE A 98 -17.66 0.71 6.05
N PRO A 99 -18.70 1.38 5.56
CA PRO A 99 -19.82 1.75 6.40
C PRO A 99 -20.48 0.51 6.97
N VAL A 100 -20.70 0.51 8.28
CA VAL A 100 -21.54 -0.48 8.94
C VAL A 100 -22.98 -0.03 8.72
N GLN A 101 -23.75 -0.76 7.91
CA GLN A 101 -25.20 -0.53 7.89
C GLN A 101 -25.73 -0.80 9.30
N GLN A 102 -26.14 0.27 9.98
CA GLN A 102 -27.02 0.11 11.13
C GLN A 102 -28.32 -0.46 10.58
N VAL A 103 -28.65 -1.68 11.01
CA VAL A 103 -30.01 -2.20 10.86
C VAL A 103 -30.90 -1.30 11.70
N VAL A 104 -31.40 -0.22 11.09
CA VAL A 104 -32.51 0.53 11.66
C VAL A 104 -33.67 -0.44 11.59
N ASN A 105 -34.05 -1.02 12.73
CA ASN A 105 -35.33 -1.72 12.85
C ASN A 105 -36.40 -0.68 12.44
N SER A 106 -36.93 -0.85 11.23
CA SER A 106 -37.94 0.03 10.63
C SER A 106 -39.27 -0.12 11.36
N ASP A 107 -39.38 0.48 12.54
CA ASP A 107 -40.65 0.73 13.21
C ASP A 107 -40.84 2.21 13.56
N GLN A 108 -40.07 3.12 12.96
CA GLN A 108 -40.29 4.56 13.17
C GLN A 108 -39.96 5.41 11.94
N PRO A 109 -40.95 6.11 11.35
CA PRO A 109 -40.72 6.97 10.19
C PRO A 109 -40.10 8.29 10.68
N THR A 110 -38.81 8.50 10.42
CA THR A 110 -38.24 9.85 10.49
C THR A 110 -38.11 10.39 9.08
N ALA A 111 -39.07 11.26 8.74
CA ALA A 111 -38.98 12.17 7.62
C ALA A 111 -37.73 13.05 7.82
N ASN A 112 -36.71 12.84 6.99
CA ASN A 112 -35.75 13.86 6.50
C ASN A 112 -34.61 13.13 5.77
N SER A 113 -34.85 12.69 4.54
CA SER A 113 -33.76 12.35 3.61
C SER A 113 -34.07 12.94 2.24
N LEU A 114 -33.86 14.24 2.15
CA LEU A 114 -33.82 15.01 0.92
C LEU A 114 -32.67 16.00 1.08
N ILE A 115 -31.46 15.56 0.78
CA ILE A 115 -30.35 16.48 0.47
C ILE A 115 -29.89 16.14 -0.94
N PRO A 116 -30.16 17.00 -1.95
CA PRO A 116 -29.66 16.83 -3.30
C PRO A 116 -28.14 16.98 -3.30
N SER A 117 -27.46 15.98 -3.86
CA SER A 117 -26.01 16.01 -4.05
C SER A 117 -25.68 16.90 -5.25
N THR A 118 -25.38 18.17 -4.99
CA THR A 118 -24.80 19.05 -6.01
C THR A 118 -23.68 19.89 -5.39
N THR A 119 -22.53 19.88 -6.06
CA THR A 119 -21.30 20.67 -5.82
C THR A 119 -20.46 20.34 -4.58
N LEU A 120 -19.31 19.67 -4.78
CA LEU A 120 -18.07 19.99 -4.06
C LEU A 120 -16.84 19.94 -5.01
N PRO A 121 -16.00 20.99 -5.04
CA PRO A 121 -14.78 21.04 -5.84
C PRO A 121 -13.64 20.22 -5.21
N LEU A 122 -12.54 20.07 -5.97
CA LEU A 122 -11.28 19.37 -5.64
C LEU A 122 -10.99 19.26 -4.12
N GLY A 123 -10.96 18.03 -3.59
CA GLY A 123 -10.67 17.77 -2.16
C GLY A 123 -11.89 17.51 -1.27
N GLY A 124 -13.06 17.21 -1.83
CA GLY A 124 -14.30 16.99 -1.09
C GLY A 124 -14.37 15.67 -0.32
N GLY A 125 -13.88 15.66 0.91
CA GLY A 125 -14.24 14.65 1.92
C GLY A 125 -15.73 14.72 2.21
N GLY A 126 -16.50 13.78 1.67
CA GLY A 126 -17.90 13.62 2.04
C GLY A 126 -17.97 13.19 3.50
N LYS A 127 -18.64 13.96 4.36
CA LYS A 127 -18.97 13.58 5.74
C LYS A 127 -19.77 12.29 5.70
N ALA A 128 -19.10 11.19 5.98
CA ALA A 128 -19.74 9.90 6.06
C ALA A 128 -20.31 9.78 7.49
N GLY A 129 -21.61 9.99 7.66
CA GLY A 129 -22.29 9.76 8.94
C GLY A 129 -22.52 8.25 9.13
N GLY A 130 -22.02 7.68 10.23
CA GLY A 130 -22.21 6.26 10.55
C GLY A 130 -21.03 5.65 11.30
N GLU A 131 -21.17 4.39 11.74
CA GLU A 131 -20.03 3.58 12.20
C GLU A 131 -19.31 2.99 10.98
N PHE A 132 -17.99 2.92 11.04
CA PHE A 132 -17.11 2.38 10.01
C PHE A 132 -16.32 1.21 10.56
N GLU A 133 -16.27 0.13 9.80
CA GLU A 133 -15.27 -0.91 9.99
C GLU A 133 -14.06 -0.58 9.13
N GLU A 134 -12.91 -0.37 9.76
CA GLU A 134 -11.68 0.05 9.10
C GLU A 134 -10.60 -1.01 9.17
N TRP A 135 -9.87 -1.13 8.06
CA TRP A 135 -8.84 -2.12 7.88
C TRP A 135 -7.51 -1.43 7.61
N GLY A 136 -6.51 -1.76 8.42
CA GLY A 136 -5.15 -1.25 8.34
C GLY A 136 -4.13 -2.39 8.30
N TYR A 137 -2.92 -2.07 7.84
CA TYR A 137 -1.79 -2.99 7.84
C TYR A 137 -0.51 -2.25 8.18
N ALA A 138 0.25 -2.75 9.16
CA ALA A 138 1.55 -2.19 9.51
C ALA A 138 2.48 -3.24 10.14
N GLU A 139 3.70 -2.82 10.46
CA GLU A 139 4.61 -3.61 11.28
C GLU A 139 4.06 -3.76 12.72
N ARG A 140 4.16 -4.95 13.30
CA ARG A 140 3.83 -5.22 14.71
C ARG A 140 4.51 -4.25 15.67
N ALA A 141 5.80 -4.01 15.45
CA ALA A 141 6.60 -3.14 16.28
C ALA A 141 6.11 -1.68 16.27
N TRP A 142 5.50 -1.26 15.16
CA TRP A 142 4.90 0.07 15.01
C TRP A 142 3.56 0.16 15.74
N TYR A 143 2.65 -0.79 15.52
CA TYR A 143 1.30 -0.75 16.12
C TYR A 143 1.26 -1.09 17.61
N ILE A 144 2.04 -2.08 18.05
CA ILE A 144 1.85 -2.70 19.38
C ILE A 144 3.03 -2.40 20.30
N GLU A 145 4.25 -2.42 19.77
CA GLU A 145 5.47 -2.33 20.60
C GLU A 145 5.99 -0.89 20.74
N GLY A 146 5.31 0.08 20.12
CA GLY A 146 5.62 1.51 20.24
C GLY A 146 6.98 1.91 19.65
N ARG A 147 7.61 1.06 18.82
CA ARG A 147 8.90 1.33 18.17
C ARG A 147 8.71 2.25 16.97
N THR A 148 8.32 3.48 17.25
CA THR A 148 8.13 4.54 16.26
C THR A 148 9.45 5.29 16.03
N GLY A 149 9.67 5.80 14.81
CA GLY A 149 10.85 6.60 14.45
C GLY A 149 11.67 6.06 13.29
N LEU A 150 12.62 6.88 12.81
CA LEU A 150 13.35 6.64 11.56
C LEU A 150 14.12 5.31 11.54
N THR A 151 14.77 4.95 12.64
CA THR A 151 15.52 3.70 12.76
C THR A 151 14.60 2.46 12.68
N GLY A 152 13.39 2.56 13.23
CA GLY A 152 12.36 1.51 13.12
C GLY A 152 11.90 1.35 11.68
N VAL A 153 11.58 2.45 11.01
CA VAL A 153 11.20 2.47 9.57
C VAL A 153 12.31 1.88 8.70
N MET A 154 13.56 2.32 8.87
CA MET A 154 14.68 1.83 8.06
C MET A 154 14.92 0.33 8.23
N ARG A 155 14.80 -0.18 9.46
CA ARG A 155 14.86 -1.63 9.74
C ARG A 155 13.72 -2.37 9.03
N ALA A 156 12.49 -1.92 9.22
CA ALA A 156 11.30 -2.57 8.68
C ALA A 156 11.31 -2.60 7.15
N LEU A 157 11.85 -1.57 6.49
CA LEU A 157 11.98 -1.56 5.04
C LEU A 157 13.07 -2.51 4.55
N SER A 158 14.18 -2.64 5.29
CA SER A 158 15.36 -3.38 4.84
C SER A 158 15.27 -4.90 5.09
N TRP A 159 14.45 -5.35 6.02
CA TRP A 159 14.30 -6.77 6.35
C TRP A 159 12.84 -7.14 6.61
N PRO A 160 12.37 -8.32 6.17
CA PRO A 160 11.03 -8.80 6.53
C PRO A 160 10.82 -8.83 8.05
N THR A 161 9.78 -8.15 8.51
CA THR A 161 9.34 -8.13 9.92
C THR A 161 7.91 -8.64 10.06
N GLU A 162 7.46 -8.86 11.29
CA GLU A 162 6.09 -9.31 11.55
C GLU A 162 5.08 -8.22 11.16
N GLY A 163 4.17 -8.56 10.24
CA GLY A 163 3.05 -7.71 9.86
C GLY A 163 1.84 -7.95 10.76
N VAL A 164 1.01 -6.92 10.91
CA VAL A 164 -0.24 -6.95 11.68
C VAL A 164 -1.36 -6.36 10.83
N VAL A 165 -2.50 -7.02 10.83
CA VAL A 165 -3.75 -6.50 10.28
C VAL A 165 -4.55 -5.89 11.41
N GLU A 166 -4.90 -4.62 11.27
CA GLU A 166 -5.79 -3.90 12.17
C GLU A 166 -7.23 -3.98 11.62
N VAL A 167 -8.18 -4.33 12.47
CA VAL A 167 -9.62 -4.23 12.19
C VAL A 167 -10.28 -3.41 13.30
N GLY A 168 -10.67 -2.19 12.97
CA GLY A 168 -11.21 -1.21 13.91
C GLY A 168 -12.65 -0.81 13.63
N ARG A 169 -13.35 -0.34 14.66
CA ARG A 169 -14.71 0.20 14.56
C ARG A 169 -14.77 1.62 15.11
N TYR A 170 -15.12 2.56 14.25
CA TYR A 170 -15.06 3.99 14.55
C TYR A 170 -16.28 4.74 14.05
N ASN A 171 -16.69 5.80 14.74
CA ASN A 171 -17.78 6.68 14.30
C ASN A 171 -17.37 7.66 13.19
N LYS A 172 -16.08 7.71 12.86
CA LYS A 172 -15.48 8.54 11.82
C LYS A 172 -14.30 7.80 11.21
N VAL A 173 -14.13 7.94 9.90
CA VAL A 173 -12.98 7.39 9.16
C VAL A 173 -11.66 8.01 9.63
N TRP A 174 -10.55 7.30 9.41
CA TRP A 174 -9.19 7.72 9.81
C TRP A 174 -8.88 9.15 9.39
N ALA A 175 -9.21 9.51 8.15
CA ALA A 175 -8.95 10.86 7.64
C ALA A 175 -9.61 11.98 8.45
N GLU A 176 -10.74 11.71 9.12
CA GLU A 176 -11.47 12.70 9.92
C GLU A 176 -11.07 12.69 11.41
N ARG A 177 -10.45 11.61 11.90
CA ARG A 177 -10.03 11.49 13.31
C ARG A 177 -8.59 11.94 13.57
N THR A 178 -7.75 12.01 12.55
CA THR A 178 -6.31 12.28 12.72
C THR A 178 -5.99 13.76 12.40
N PRO A 179 -5.55 14.57 13.39
CA PRO A 179 -5.44 16.03 13.24
C PRO A 179 -4.22 16.55 12.45
N GLN A 180 -3.20 15.74 12.13
CA GLN A 180 -1.96 16.10 11.40
C GLN A 180 -1.31 14.84 10.79
N PRO A 181 -0.62 14.86 9.61
CA PRO A 181 -0.59 15.84 8.50
C PRO A 181 -1.78 15.60 7.52
N PRO A 182 -1.92 16.31 6.37
CA PRO A 182 -3.13 16.23 5.53
C PRO A 182 -3.49 14.78 5.15
N SER A 183 -4.62 14.33 5.69
CA SER A 183 -5.27 13.09 5.33
C SER A 183 -6.19 13.33 4.13
N GLU A 184 -5.98 12.59 3.06
CA GLU A 184 -6.88 12.57 1.91
C GLU A 184 -7.92 11.46 2.12
N LEU A 185 -9.17 11.77 1.80
CA LEU A 185 -10.26 10.81 1.83
C LEU A 185 -10.78 10.61 0.41
N PHE A 186 -10.70 9.37 -0.08
CA PHE A 186 -11.23 8.98 -1.38
C PHE A 186 -12.46 8.11 -1.18
N ARG A 187 -13.56 8.43 -1.89
CA ARG A 187 -14.79 7.65 -1.86
C ARG A 187 -14.98 6.94 -3.20
N PHE A 188 -15.24 5.63 -3.15
CA PHE A 188 -15.57 4.84 -4.33
C PHE A 188 -16.87 4.08 -4.10
N HIS A 189 -17.61 3.80 -5.17
CA HIS A 189 -18.74 2.88 -5.14
C HIS A 189 -18.32 1.60 -5.87
N LEU A 190 -18.46 0.45 -5.22
CA LEU A 190 -18.15 -0.86 -5.77
C LEU A 190 -19.43 -1.57 -6.19
N SER A 191 -19.35 -2.43 -7.20
CA SER A 191 -20.43 -3.41 -7.44
C SER A 191 -20.54 -4.37 -6.26
N GLU A 192 -21.66 -5.09 -6.14
CA GLU A 192 -21.79 -6.19 -5.16
C GLU A 192 -20.61 -7.16 -5.24
N GLU A 193 -20.25 -7.62 -6.45
CA GLU A 193 -19.14 -8.54 -6.64
C GLU A 193 -17.80 -7.92 -6.20
N GLY A 194 -17.52 -6.68 -6.59
CA GLY A 194 -16.31 -5.97 -6.18
C GLY A 194 -16.21 -5.81 -4.67
N TYR A 195 -17.33 -5.51 -4.01
CA TYR A 195 -17.42 -5.42 -2.56
C TYR A 195 -17.13 -6.76 -1.88
N GLN A 196 -17.73 -7.87 -2.33
CA GLN A 196 -17.46 -9.19 -1.75
C GLN A 196 -16.01 -9.63 -1.96
N ARG A 197 -15.43 -9.34 -3.13
CA ARG A 197 -14.04 -9.66 -3.43
C ARG A 197 -13.06 -8.93 -2.52
N VAL A 198 -13.24 -7.63 -2.30
CA VAL A 198 -12.36 -6.88 -1.38
C VAL A 198 -12.52 -7.37 0.07
N ARG A 199 -13.75 -7.62 0.53
CA ARG A 199 -14.02 -8.16 1.87
C ARG A 199 -13.37 -9.54 2.06
N HIS A 200 -13.46 -10.40 1.05
CA HIS A 200 -12.83 -11.71 1.06
C HIS A 200 -11.30 -11.58 1.09
N HIS A 201 -10.72 -10.75 0.21
CA HIS A 201 -9.27 -10.51 0.16
C HIS A 201 -8.72 -9.99 1.49
N LEU A 202 -9.38 -9.01 2.12
CA LEU A 202 -8.94 -8.50 3.42
C LEU A 202 -8.92 -9.60 4.49
N ARG A 203 -9.92 -10.49 4.52
CA ARG A 203 -9.94 -11.63 5.45
C ARG A 203 -8.79 -12.61 5.20
N THR A 204 -8.39 -12.85 3.96
CA THR A 204 -7.27 -13.76 3.66
C THR A 204 -5.90 -13.18 4.03
N THR A 205 -5.84 -11.88 4.37
CA THR A 205 -4.60 -11.26 4.87
C THR A 205 -4.34 -11.55 6.35
N ILE A 206 -5.31 -12.11 7.07
CA ILE A 206 -5.17 -12.55 8.46
C ILE A 206 -4.59 -13.97 8.47
N ALA A 207 -3.45 -14.17 9.15
CA ALA A 207 -2.80 -15.48 9.25
C ALA A 207 -3.54 -16.43 10.19
N LYS A 208 -4.07 -15.90 11.30
CA LYS A 208 -4.71 -16.65 12.38
C LYS A 208 -5.90 -15.86 12.91
N ALA A 209 -6.99 -16.56 13.21
CA ALA A 209 -8.21 -15.94 13.70
C ALA A 209 -8.10 -15.44 15.14
N GLU A 210 -7.13 -15.94 15.91
CA GLU A 210 -6.85 -15.46 17.26
C GLU A 210 -6.22 -14.06 17.20
N PRO A 211 -6.81 -13.06 17.86
CA PRO A 211 -6.23 -11.72 17.91
C PRO A 211 -4.96 -11.72 18.76
N ILE A 212 -3.99 -10.89 18.36
CA ILE A 212 -2.82 -10.57 19.17
C ILE A 212 -3.26 -9.75 20.38
N THR A 213 -4.10 -8.74 20.14
CA THR A 213 -4.57 -7.80 21.16
C THR A 213 -5.76 -7.00 20.63
N THR A 214 -6.51 -6.39 21.54
CA THR A 214 -7.58 -5.43 21.25
C THR A 214 -7.33 -4.18 22.08
N MET A 215 -7.22 -3.02 21.44
CA MET A 215 -7.02 -1.72 22.08
C MET A 215 -7.68 -0.60 21.28
N ASP A 216 -8.23 0.40 21.96
CA ASP A 216 -8.78 1.63 21.36
C ASP A 216 -9.78 1.42 20.20
N GLY A 217 -10.67 0.42 20.36
CA GLY A 217 -11.69 0.09 19.35
C GLY A 217 -11.18 -0.71 18.15
N SER A 218 -9.91 -1.10 18.16
CA SER A 218 -9.26 -1.93 17.15
C SER A 218 -8.85 -3.29 17.69
N THR A 219 -9.01 -4.32 16.86
CA THR A 219 -8.50 -5.67 17.11
C THR A 219 -7.39 -5.96 16.10
N PHE A 220 -6.26 -6.42 16.61
CA PHE A 220 -5.04 -6.63 15.84
C PHE A 220 -4.79 -8.12 15.66
N TYR A 221 -4.62 -8.55 14.41
CA TYR A 221 -4.40 -9.94 14.04
C TYR A 221 -3.02 -10.13 13.42
N PRO A 222 -2.39 -11.31 13.58
CA PRO A 222 -1.15 -11.58 12.88
C PRO A 222 -1.42 -11.62 11.37
N ALA A 223 -0.61 -10.92 10.59
CA ALA A 223 -0.77 -10.89 9.14
C ALA A 223 -0.18 -12.13 8.46
N ALA A 224 -0.81 -12.57 7.37
CA ALA A 224 -0.34 -13.68 6.53
C ALA A 224 0.97 -13.36 5.80
N ARG A 225 1.31 -12.07 5.65
CA ARG A 225 2.55 -11.60 5.02
C ARG A 225 3.35 -10.71 5.96
N SER A 226 4.66 -10.88 5.90
CA SER A 226 5.64 -10.01 6.56
C SER A 226 5.62 -8.60 6.00
N TYR A 227 5.90 -7.62 6.85
CA TYR A 227 6.06 -6.22 6.46
C TYR A 227 7.48 -6.00 5.92
N HIS A 228 7.62 -5.34 4.77
CA HIS A 228 8.89 -4.88 4.22
C HIS A 228 8.69 -3.85 3.09
N LEU A 229 9.78 -3.39 2.44
CA LEU A 229 9.74 -2.37 1.38
C LEU A 229 8.75 -2.66 0.22
N PHE A 230 8.44 -3.94 -0.06
CA PHE A 230 7.50 -4.35 -1.10
C PHE A 230 6.19 -4.94 -0.55
N HIS A 231 5.99 -4.88 0.76
CA HIS A 231 4.73 -5.19 1.43
C HIS A 231 4.50 -4.16 2.55
N THR A 232 4.08 -2.97 2.14
CA THR A 232 3.73 -1.84 3.02
C THR A 232 2.21 -1.64 3.11
N CYS A 233 1.76 -0.73 3.98
CA CYS A 233 0.36 -0.30 4.10
C CYS A 233 -0.23 0.17 2.76
N HIS A 234 0.54 0.87 1.94
CA HIS A 234 0.10 1.38 0.64
C HIS A 234 -0.16 0.25 -0.36
N GLN A 235 0.73 -0.75 -0.39
CA GLN A 235 0.57 -1.90 -1.29
C GLN A 235 -0.54 -2.83 -0.81
N TYR A 236 -0.67 -2.99 0.51
CA TYR A 236 -1.81 -3.69 1.11
C TYR A 236 -3.14 -3.09 0.65
N ALA A 237 -3.31 -1.77 0.79
CA ALA A 237 -4.51 -1.08 0.33
C ALA A 237 -4.68 -1.21 -1.19
N ALA A 238 -3.60 -1.07 -1.97
CA ALA A 238 -3.65 -1.20 -3.42
C ALA A 238 -4.06 -2.61 -3.89
N HIS A 239 -3.59 -3.68 -3.24
CA HIS A 239 -4.01 -5.05 -3.54
C HIS A 239 -5.50 -5.24 -3.29
N ALA A 240 -6.00 -4.78 -2.13
CA ALA A 240 -7.41 -4.85 -1.78
C ALA A 240 -8.30 -4.08 -2.79
N LEU A 241 -7.90 -2.86 -3.16
CA LEU A 241 -8.64 -2.06 -4.15
C LEU A 241 -8.57 -2.66 -5.56
N ARG A 242 -7.46 -3.30 -5.93
CA ARG A 242 -7.34 -4.03 -7.19
C ARG A 242 -8.29 -5.22 -7.25
N GLU A 243 -8.46 -5.95 -6.14
CA GLU A 243 -9.45 -7.04 -6.06
C GLU A 243 -10.89 -6.54 -6.16
N ALA A 244 -11.15 -5.30 -5.73
CA ALA A 244 -12.42 -4.61 -5.96
C ALA A 244 -12.64 -4.18 -7.42
N GLY A 245 -11.62 -4.32 -8.28
CA GLY A 245 -11.65 -3.97 -9.69
C GLY A 245 -11.14 -2.58 -10.03
N LEU A 246 -10.67 -1.78 -9.07
CA LEU A 246 -10.14 -0.45 -9.37
C LEU A 246 -8.88 -0.52 -10.26
N PRO A 247 -8.64 0.48 -11.13
CA PRO A 247 -7.45 0.59 -11.98
C PRO A 247 -6.21 1.01 -11.19
N ILE A 248 -5.88 0.25 -10.16
CA ILE A 248 -4.72 0.45 -9.30
C ILE A 248 -3.74 -0.69 -9.56
N SER A 249 -2.47 -0.34 -9.63
CA SER A 249 -1.34 -1.25 -9.72
C SER A 249 -0.62 -1.32 -8.37
N PRO A 250 -0.73 -2.44 -7.64
CA PRO A 250 -0.03 -2.61 -6.36
C PRO A 250 1.50 -2.51 -6.50
N PHE A 251 2.04 -2.87 -7.67
CA PHE A 251 3.46 -2.76 -7.96
C PHE A 251 3.99 -1.32 -7.84
N TRP A 252 3.19 -0.33 -8.30
CA TRP A 252 3.56 1.08 -8.24
C TRP A 252 3.13 1.76 -6.94
N ALA A 253 2.41 1.09 -6.04
CA ALA A 253 1.86 1.66 -4.81
C ALA A 253 2.82 1.58 -3.61
N PHE A 254 4.12 1.83 -3.79
CA PHE A 254 5.12 1.74 -2.72
C PHE A 254 5.20 2.98 -1.80
N SER A 255 4.55 4.09 -2.17
CA SER A 255 4.58 5.35 -1.42
C SER A 255 3.21 6.01 -1.37
N ARG A 256 3.04 6.97 -0.44
CA ARG A 256 1.85 7.83 -0.40
C ARG A 256 1.58 8.45 -1.77
N SER A 257 2.57 9.15 -2.33
CA SER A 257 2.39 9.92 -3.57
C SER A 257 1.99 9.04 -4.74
N SER A 258 2.58 7.85 -4.86
CA SER A 258 2.26 6.94 -5.95
C SER A 258 0.89 6.26 -5.79
N LEU A 259 0.45 5.99 -4.56
CA LEU A 259 -0.93 5.54 -4.31
C LEU A 259 -1.94 6.68 -4.53
N ALA A 260 -1.69 7.87 -4.00
CA ALA A 260 -2.54 9.04 -4.16
C ALA A 260 -2.78 9.37 -5.64
N MET A 261 -1.72 9.36 -6.46
CA MET A 261 -1.83 9.59 -7.91
C MET A 261 -2.79 8.59 -8.59
N GLN A 262 -2.73 7.32 -8.21
CA GLN A 262 -3.61 6.28 -8.75
C GLN A 262 -5.05 6.45 -8.28
N LEU A 263 -5.26 6.77 -7.00
CA LEU A 263 -6.58 7.04 -6.43
C LEU A 263 -7.23 8.27 -7.09
N GLN A 264 -6.49 9.36 -7.24
CA GLN A 264 -6.96 10.56 -7.93
C GLN A 264 -7.29 10.28 -9.40
N ARG A 265 -6.50 9.47 -10.09
CA ARG A 265 -6.80 9.03 -11.46
C ARG A 265 -8.12 8.23 -11.50
N ALA A 266 -8.32 7.30 -10.57
CA ALA A 266 -9.56 6.53 -10.47
C ALA A 266 -10.78 7.45 -10.21
N VAL A 267 -10.65 8.43 -9.31
CA VAL A 267 -11.74 9.42 -9.07
C VAL A 267 -12.11 10.18 -10.36
N ARG A 268 -11.13 10.64 -11.13
CA ARG A 268 -11.39 11.32 -12.42
C ARG A 268 -12.13 10.42 -13.41
N LEU A 269 -11.74 9.15 -13.53
CA LEU A 269 -12.42 8.19 -14.43
C LEU A 269 -13.92 8.02 -14.10
N THR A 270 -14.33 8.18 -12.83
CA THR A 270 -15.76 8.17 -12.46
C THR A 270 -16.47 9.49 -12.69
N GLN A 271 -15.75 10.61 -12.73
CA GLN A 271 -16.32 11.93 -13.02
C GLN A 271 -16.56 12.12 -14.52
N ASP A 272 -15.69 11.55 -15.36
CA ASP A 272 -15.76 11.66 -16.82
C ASP A 272 -16.74 10.66 -17.45
N ASN A 273 -17.15 9.62 -16.72
CA ASN A 273 -18.20 8.66 -17.09
C ASN A 273 -19.34 8.70 -16.04
N PRO A 274 -20.06 9.83 -15.88
CA PRO A 274 -21.28 9.81 -15.10
C PRO A 274 -22.23 8.86 -15.83
N ALA A 275 -22.76 7.87 -15.11
CA ALA A 275 -23.84 7.02 -15.57
C ALA A 275 -24.85 7.88 -16.36
N GLU A 276 -24.90 7.69 -17.68
CA GLU A 276 -25.78 8.45 -18.57
C GLU A 276 -27.20 8.34 -18.01
N PRO A 277 -27.87 9.46 -17.68
CA PRO A 277 -29.22 9.40 -17.16
C PRO A 277 -30.09 8.72 -18.23
N ALA A 278 -30.69 7.60 -17.86
CA ALA A 278 -31.59 6.85 -18.72
C ALA A 278 -32.57 7.83 -19.37
N ALA A 279 -32.49 7.94 -20.70
CA ALA A 279 -33.39 8.78 -21.47
C ALA A 279 -34.83 8.45 -21.04
N SER A 280 -35.51 9.46 -20.50
CA SER A 280 -36.91 9.40 -20.16
C SER A 280 -37.68 9.02 -21.42
N VAL A 281 -38.18 7.79 -21.47
CA VAL A 281 -39.17 7.37 -22.45
C VAL A 281 -40.44 8.15 -22.13
N GLN A 282 -40.78 9.09 -23.00
CA GLN A 282 -42.07 9.78 -23.03
C GLN A 282 -43.16 8.84 -23.57
#